data_AF-A0A812WP14-F1
#
_entry.id   AF-A0A812WP14-F1
#
_cell.length_a   1.000
_cell.length_b   1.000
_cell.length_c   1.000
_cell.angle_alpha   90.00
_cell.angle_beta   90.00
_cell.angle_gamma   90.00
#
_symmetry.space_group_name_H-M   'P 1'
#
loop_
_entity.id
_entity.type
_entity.pdbx_description
1 polymer ?
#
loop_
_entity_poly.entity_id
_entity_poly.type
_entity_poly.pdbx_seq_one_letter_code
_entity_poly.pdbx_strand_id
1 'polypeptide(L)'
;VIREAVKAVGYDSDEKGLDWRTMNVIVAVEDQGPDIAASLASQRPKITDDQAIVVGYATDETEEAMPMSHALATKMCGQMDQLRRDGVLTWLRPDARVQVTMEYKADSDGALLPQRVHSISVIYSHIPEVKPAAAEKDLTEQVVNVVVPERFLDRFAMTTIID
;
A
#
# COMPACT_ATOMS: atom_id res chain seq x y z
N VAL A 1 20.19 6.64 8.49
CA VAL A 1 18.89 6.93 7.83
C VAL A 1 18.53 5.84 6.84
N ILE A 2 19.18 5.74 5.67
CA ILE A 2 18.80 4.78 4.61
C ILE A 2 18.78 3.32 5.11
N ARG A 3 19.87 2.85 5.75
CA ARG A 3 19.94 1.49 6.30
C ARG A 3 18.88 1.20 7.36
N GLU A 4 18.59 2.17 8.24
CA GLU A 4 17.55 2.02 9.26
C GLU A 4 16.15 1.95 8.64
N ALA A 5 15.87 2.71 7.57
CA ALA A 5 14.61 2.61 6.85
C ALA A 5 14.43 1.23 6.19
N VAL A 6 15.46 0.73 5.51
CA VAL A 6 15.42 -0.61 4.88
C VAL A 6 15.29 -1.72 5.93
N LYS A 7 16.02 -1.61 7.04
CA LYS A 7 15.87 -2.50 8.19
C LYS A 7 14.46 -2.46 8.76
N ALA A 8 13.89 -1.27 8.91
CA ALA A 8 12.52 -1.09 9.40
C ALA A 8 11.50 -1.71 8.43
N VAL A 9 11.71 -1.68 7.11
CA VAL A 9 10.84 -2.41 6.16
C VAL A 9 10.96 -3.94 6.34
N GLY A 10 12.13 -4.45 6.76
CA GLY A 10 12.34 -5.87 7.06
C GLY A 10 13.19 -6.62 6.03
N TYR A 11 13.92 -5.87 5.21
CA TYR A 11 14.92 -6.38 4.27
C TYR A 11 16.26 -6.58 4.98
N ASP A 12 16.45 -7.79 5.51
CA ASP A 12 17.57 -8.18 6.36
C ASP A 12 18.30 -9.44 5.86
N SER A 13 18.10 -9.82 4.60
CA SER A 13 18.84 -10.90 3.95
C SER A 13 18.71 -10.80 2.42
N ASP A 14 19.74 -11.23 1.70
CA ASP A 14 19.73 -11.25 0.23
C ASP A 14 18.63 -12.20 -0.29
N GLU A 15 18.26 -13.22 0.47
CA GLU A 15 17.14 -14.12 0.15
C GLU A 15 15.80 -13.39 0.08
N LYS A 16 15.62 -12.31 0.86
CA LYS A 16 14.44 -11.43 0.79
C LYS A 16 14.55 -10.39 -0.33
N GLY A 17 15.63 -10.39 -1.11
CA GLY A 17 15.88 -9.48 -2.23
C GLY A 17 16.75 -8.27 -1.89
N LEU A 18 16.98 -7.99 -0.59
CA LEU A 18 17.84 -6.90 -0.13
C LEU A 18 18.25 -7.11 1.33
N ASP A 19 19.51 -6.84 1.66
CA ASP A 19 20.00 -6.83 3.04
C ASP A 19 20.55 -5.45 3.42
N TRP A 20 19.93 -4.84 4.44
CA TRP A 20 20.33 -3.53 4.97
C TRP A 20 21.80 -3.47 5.43
N ARG A 21 22.44 -4.62 5.70
CA ARG A 21 23.85 -4.73 6.15
C ARG A 21 24.83 -4.68 4.98
N THR A 22 24.50 -5.33 3.86
CA THR A 22 25.42 -5.55 2.74
C THR A 22 25.15 -4.62 1.57
N MET A 23 23.94 -4.03 1.48
CA MET A 23 23.57 -3.17 0.35
C MET A 23 24.52 -1.97 0.19
N ASN A 24 24.80 -1.60 -1.06
CA ASN A 24 25.54 -0.38 -1.37
C ASN A 24 24.65 0.84 -1.16
N VAL A 25 25.21 1.89 -0.54
CA VAL A 25 24.53 3.18 -0.37
C VAL A 25 25.36 4.24 -1.07
N ILE A 26 24.84 4.76 -2.18
CA ILE A 26 25.47 5.82 -2.96
C ILE A 26 24.79 7.13 -2.59
N VAL A 27 25.58 8.11 -2.16
CA VAL A 27 25.08 9.44 -1.76
C VAL A 27 25.60 10.46 -2.77
N ALA A 28 24.68 11.04 -3.53
CA ALA A 28 24.93 12.10 -4.49
C ALA A 28 23.95 13.25 -4.20
N VAL A 29 24.18 13.93 -3.07
CA VAL A 29 23.37 15.06 -2.61
C VAL A 29 24.19 16.33 -2.77
N GLU A 30 23.61 17.31 -3.46
CA GLU A 30 24.20 18.63 -3.68
C GLU A 30 23.31 19.72 -3.06
N ASP A 31 23.89 20.90 -2.83
CA ASP A 31 23.14 22.05 -2.34
C ASP A 31 22.10 22.52 -3.37
N GLN A 32 21.02 23.14 -2.89
CA GLN A 32 20.04 23.76 -3.78
C GLN A 32 20.72 24.84 -4.64
N GLY A 33 20.45 24.82 -5.95
CA GLY A 33 21.02 25.78 -6.89
C GLY A 33 20.73 27.24 -6.47
N PRO A 34 21.73 28.14 -6.58
CA PRO A 34 21.62 29.51 -6.06
C PRO A 34 20.50 30.33 -6.73
N ASP A 35 20.22 30.06 -8.00
CA ASP A 35 19.16 30.76 -8.75
C ASP A 35 17.76 30.44 -8.21
N ILE A 36 17.51 29.17 -7.88
CA ILE A 36 16.25 28.72 -7.27
C ILE A 36 16.16 29.31 -5.87
N ALA A 37 17.21 29.19 -5.06
CA ALA A 37 17.25 29.73 -3.71
C ALA A 37 16.97 31.25 -3.68
N ALA A 38 17.58 32.01 -4.61
CA ALA A 38 17.37 33.45 -4.74
C ALA A 38 15.94 33.79 -5.19
N SER A 39 15.40 33.07 -6.17
CA SER A 39 14.02 33.23 -6.64
C SER A 39 13.03 33.04 -5.48
N LEU A 40 13.17 31.97 -4.71
CA LEU A 40 12.32 31.66 -3.55
C LEU A 40 12.45 32.67 -2.42
N ALA A 41 13.66 33.14 -2.13
CA ALA A 41 13.89 34.15 -1.10
C ALA A 41 13.20 35.49 -1.43
N SER A 42 13.05 35.79 -2.72
CA SER A 42 12.43 37.02 -3.21
C SER A 42 10.89 36.99 -3.28
N GLN A 43 10.26 35.81 -3.26
CA GLN A 43 8.81 35.68 -3.36
C GLN A 43 8.08 36.04 -2.05
N ARG A 44 7.15 37.00 -2.12
CA ARG A 44 6.17 37.31 -1.06
C ARG A 44 4.78 37.58 -1.66
N PRO A 45 3.75 36.78 -1.35
CA PRO A 45 3.78 35.53 -0.57
C PRO A 45 4.58 34.44 -1.28
N LYS A 46 4.98 33.38 -0.55
CA LYS A 46 5.56 32.17 -1.18
C LYS A 46 4.44 31.44 -1.92
N ILE A 47 4.56 31.28 -3.23
CA ILE A 47 3.43 30.81 -4.06
C ILE A 47 3.64 29.37 -4.49
N THR A 48 4.77 29.01 -5.12
CA THR A 48 5.23 27.63 -5.34
C THR A 48 6.72 27.61 -5.66
N ASP A 49 7.40 26.48 -5.40
CA ASP A 49 8.81 26.30 -5.79
C ASP A 49 8.97 25.74 -7.21
N ASP A 50 7.89 25.18 -7.77
CA ASP A 50 7.84 24.62 -9.12
C ASP A 50 6.42 24.74 -9.70
N GLN A 51 6.29 24.63 -11.02
CA GLN A 51 5.01 24.60 -11.71
C GLN A 51 4.41 23.19 -11.66
N ALA A 52 3.20 23.06 -11.09
CA ALA A 52 2.50 21.78 -11.02
C ALA A 52 0.98 21.94 -11.16
N ILE A 53 0.32 20.92 -11.72
CA ILE A 53 -1.13 20.72 -11.62
C ILE A 53 -1.35 19.70 -10.52
N VAL A 54 -2.10 20.08 -9.49
CA VAL A 54 -2.43 19.22 -8.35
C VAL A 54 -3.94 19.03 -8.31
N VAL A 55 -4.38 17.78 -8.19
CA VAL A 55 -5.80 17.42 -8.07
C VAL A 55 -6.04 16.84 -6.68
N GLY A 56 -6.98 17.44 -5.95
CA GLY A 56 -7.55 16.84 -4.74
C GLY A 56 -8.85 16.14 -5.08
N TYR A 57 -9.10 15.01 -4.41
CA TYR A 57 -10.34 14.25 -4.54
C TYR A 57 -10.81 13.82 -3.15
N ALA A 58 -12.12 13.80 -2.95
CA ALA A 58 -12.77 13.29 -1.75
C ALA A 58 -14.13 12.69 -2.14
N THR A 59 -14.56 11.68 -1.40
CA THR A 59 -15.84 10.98 -1.59
C THR A 59 -16.36 10.53 -0.23
N ASP A 60 -17.67 10.51 -0.03
CA ASP A 60 -18.30 10.12 1.24
C ASP A 60 -18.48 8.59 1.39
N GLU A 61 -17.91 7.80 0.48
CA GLU A 61 -17.91 6.33 0.53
C GLU A 61 -17.32 5.76 1.84
N THR A 62 -16.39 6.47 2.48
CA THR A 62 -15.70 6.06 3.72
C THR A 62 -15.58 7.23 4.70
N GLU A 63 -15.40 6.94 5.99
CA GLU A 63 -15.24 7.96 7.04
C GLU A 63 -14.00 8.85 6.83
N GLU A 64 -12.95 8.30 6.22
CA GLU A 64 -11.71 9.00 5.86
C GLU A 64 -11.78 9.74 4.51
N ALA A 65 -12.97 9.84 3.92
CA ALA A 65 -13.26 10.56 2.68
C ALA A 65 -12.52 10.05 1.42
N MET A 66 -12.20 8.75 1.38
CA MET A 66 -11.49 8.07 0.29
C MET A 66 -12.36 7.05 -0.44
N PRO A 67 -12.08 6.72 -1.72
CA PRO A 67 -12.77 5.65 -2.42
C PRO A 67 -12.66 4.32 -1.67
N MET A 68 -13.77 3.58 -1.57
CA MET A 68 -13.81 2.30 -0.83
C MET A 68 -12.77 1.30 -1.34
N SER A 69 -12.62 1.18 -2.67
CA SER A 69 -11.62 0.30 -3.30
C SER A 69 -10.19 0.63 -2.86
N HIS A 70 -9.83 1.92 -2.83
CA HIS A 70 -8.52 2.38 -2.37
C HIS A 70 -8.35 2.13 -0.88
N ALA A 71 -9.34 2.48 -0.06
CA ALA A 71 -9.27 2.32 1.39
C ALA A 71 -9.07 0.84 1.78
N LEU A 72 -9.81 -0.08 1.16
CA LEU A 72 -9.67 -1.52 1.43
C LEU A 72 -8.31 -2.06 0.99
N ALA A 73 -7.83 -1.71 -0.21
CA ALA A 73 -6.52 -2.15 -0.69
C ALA A 73 -5.39 -1.66 0.22
N THR A 74 -5.39 -0.38 0.58
CA THR A 74 -4.40 0.22 1.48
C THR A 74 -4.43 -0.42 2.87
N LYS A 75 -5.63 -0.61 3.45
CA LYS A 75 -5.77 -1.26 4.77
C LYS A 75 -5.31 -2.71 4.76
N MET A 76 -5.56 -3.46 3.68
CA MET A 76 -5.07 -4.84 3.56
C MET A 76 -3.54 -4.92 3.47
N CYS A 77 -2.89 -4.04 2.69
CA CYS A 77 -1.43 -3.94 2.70
C CYS A 77 -0.89 -3.61 4.10
N GLY A 78 -1.53 -2.67 4.82
CA GLY A 78 -1.16 -2.32 6.19
C GLY A 78 -1.33 -3.49 7.17
N GLN A 79 -2.42 -4.24 7.08
CA GLN A 79 -2.68 -5.42 7.90
C GLN A 79 -1.65 -6.54 7.63
N MET A 80 -1.30 -6.78 6.36
CA MET A 80 -0.25 -7.73 5.99
C MET A 80 1.12 -7.34 6.58
N ASP A 81 1.48 -6.06 6.49
CA ASP A 81 2.74 -5.56 7.06
C ASP A 81 2.76 -5.70 8.59
N GLN A 82 1.65 -5.40 9.26
CA GLN A 82 1.51 -5.56 10.71
C GLN A 82 1.66 -7.01 11.14
N LEU A 83 0.91 -7.94 10.52
CA LEU A 83 0.96 -9.37 10.85
C LEU A 83 2.34 -9.99 10.59
N ARG A 84 3.05 -9.52 9.57
CA ARG A 84 4.43 -9.92 9.28
C ARG A 84 5.38 -9.45 10.40
N ARG A 85 5.27 -8.18 10.81
CA ARG A 85 6.11 -7.59 11.87
C ARG A 85 5.86 -8.22 13.23
N ASP A 86 4.61 -8.58 13.51
CA ASP A 86 4.21 -9.25 14.75
C ASP A 86 4.61 -10.73 14.77
N GLY A 87 5.14 -11.26 13.67
CA GLY A 87 5.54 -12.66 13.55
C GLY A 87 4.36 -13.63 13.47
N VAL A 88 3.18 -13.14 13.08
CA VAL A 88 1.99 -13.98 12.86
C VAL A 88 2.08 -14.65 11.50
N LEU A 89 2.32 -13.87 10.44
CA LEU A 89 2.59 -14.38 9.09
C LEU A 89 4.10 -14.53 8.90
N THR A 90 4.71 -15.49 9.58
CA THR A 90 6.18 -15.72 9.55
C THR A 90 6.73 -16.06 8.18
N TRP A 91 5.87 -16.54 7.28
CA TRP A 91 6.22 -16.89 5.91
C TRP A 91 6.24 -15.69 4.95
N LEU A 92 5.63 -14.57 5.32
CA LEU A 92 5.45 -13.41 4.46
C LEU A 92 6.72 -12.55 4.42
N ARG A 93 7.17 -12.16 3.22
CA ARG A 93 8.29 -11.24 3.02
C ARG A 93 7.79 -9.80 2.81
N PRO A 94 8.67 -8.78 2.82
CA PRO A 94 8.24 -7.39 2.81
C PRO A 94 7.53 -6.91 1.53
N ASP A 95 7.72 -7.55 0.38
CA ASP A 95 7.03 -7.16 -0.87
C ASP A 95 5.66 -7.84 -0.96
N ALA A 96 4.61 -7.03 -0.97
CA ALA A 96 3.23 -7.45 -1.19
C ALA A 96 2.41 -6.33 -1.84
N ARG A 97 1.43 -6.72 -2.65
CA ARG A 97 0.51 -5.81 -3.36
C ARG A 97 -0.91 -6.36 -3.28
N VAL A 98 -1.87 -5.47 -3.09
CA VAL A 98 -3.28 -5.81 -3.04
C VAL A 98 -4.04 -4.98 -4.07
N GLN A 99 -4.92 -5.65 -4.83
CA GLN A 99 -5.88 -5.01 -5.72
C GLN A 99 -7.29 -5.40 -5.29
N VAL A 100 -8.18 -4.39 -5.22
CA VAL A 100 -9.60 -4.58 -4.88
C VAL A 100 -10.45 -4.04 -6.01
N THR A 101 -11.31 -4.90 -6.54
CA THR A 101 -12.37 -4.51 -7.48
C THR A 101 -13.68 -4.45 -6.72
N MET A 102 -14.31 -3.29 -6.69
CA MET A 102 -15.60 -3.05 -6.06
C MET A 102 -16.70 -2.95 -7.12
N GLU A 103 -17.87 -3.47 -6.80
CA GLU A 103 -19.10 -3.17 -7.54
C GLU A 103 -19.73 -1.90 -6.96
N TYR A 104 -20.14 -0.99 -7.84
CA TYR A 104 -20.72 0.30 -7.49
C TYR A 104 -22.07 0.51 -8.15
N LYS A 105 -22.92 1.26 -7.46
CA LYS A 105 -24.15 1.82 -8.02
C LYS A 105 -24.09 3.34 -7.92
N ALA A 106 -24.35 4.04 -9.01
CA ALA A 106 -24.56 5.48 -8.98
C ALA A 106 -25.98 5.77 -8.46
N ASP A 107 -26.11 6.75 -7.58
CA ASP A 107 -27.42 7.31 -7.22
C ASP A 107 -27.90 8.33 -8.26
N SER A 108 -29.02 9.00 -7.99
CA SER A 108 -29.61 10.01 -8.88
C SER A 108 -28.75 11.26 -9.05
N ASP A 109 -27.89 11.56 -8.07
CA ASP A 109 -27.05 12.75 -8.01
C ASP A 109 -25.61 12.48 -8.48
N GLY A 110 -25.32 11.22 -8.82
CA GLY A 110 -24.04 10.76 -9.35
C GLY A 110 -23.06 10.29 -8.27
N ALA A 111 -23.47 10.22 -7.01
CA ALA A 111 -22.63 9.67 -5.95
C ALA A 111 -22.46 8.16 -6.13
N LEU A 112 -21.25 7.66 -5.86
CA LEU A 112 -20.91 6.25 -5.99
C LEU A 112 -21.18 5.53 -4.68
N LEU A 113 -22.12 4.58 -4.71
CA LEU A 113 -22.48 3.76 -3.55
C LEU A 113 -21.79 2.39 -3.68
N PRO A 114 -20.81 2.05 -2.82
CA PRO A 114 -20.17 0.74 -2.84
C PRO A 114 -21.19 -0.35 -2.50
N GLN A 115 -21.31 -1.37 -3.34
CA GLN A 115 -22.29 -2.45 -3.14
C GLN A 115 -21.62 -3.67 -2.50
N ARG A 116 -20.50 -4.12 -3.07
CA ARG A 116 -19.78 -5.32 -2.63
C ARG A 116 -18.38 -5.40 -3.22
N VAL A 117 -17.55 -6.26 -2.65
CA VAL A 117 -16.29 -6.67 -3.26
C VAL A 117 -16.58 -7.66 -4.39
N HIS A 118 -16.18 -7.33 -5.61
CA HIS A 118 -16.27 -8.26 -6.75
C HIS A 118 -15.10 -9.25 -6.73
N SER A 119 -13.88 -8.74 -6.58
CA SER A 119 -12.67 -9.57 -6.58
C SER A 119 -11.52 -8.92 -5.82
N ILE A 120 -10.67 -9.77 -5.22
CA ILE A 120 -9.43 -9.37 -4.56
C ILE A 120 -8.28 -10.16 -5.19
N SER A 121 -7.22 -9.46 -5.57
CA SER A 121 -5.96 -10.07 -5.98
C SER A 121 -4.87 -9.68 -4.99
N VAL A 122 -4.13 -10.68 -4.48
CA VAL A 122 -2.99 -10.46 -3.59
C VAL A 122 -1.75 -11.06 -4.24
N ILE A 123 -0.75 -10.20 -4.50
CA ILE A 123 0.59 -10.60 -4.93
C ILE A 123 1.50 -10.49 -3.71
N TYR A 124 2.29 -11.52 -3.42
CA TYR A 124 3.17 -11.51 -2.27
C TYR A 124 4.44 -12.31 -2.50
N SER A 125 5.53 -11.86 -1.87
CA SER A 125 6.76 -12.63 -1.73
C SER A 125 6.72 -13.45 -0.43
N HIS A 126 7.28 -14.67 -0.46
CA HIS A 126 7.23 -15.59 0.68
C HIS A 126 8.49 -16.45 0.81
N ILE A 127 8.60 -17.18 1.92
CA ILE A 127 9.63 -18.22 2.11
C ILE A 127 9.27 -19.50 1.32
N PRO A 128 10.23 -20.26 0.77
CA PRO A 128 9.93 -21.42 -0.08
C PRO A 128 9.05 -22.51 0.54
N GLU A 129 8.99 -22.58 1.87
CA GLU A 129 8.34 -23.65 2.63
C GLU A 129 6.81 -23.52 2.73
N VAL A 130 6.25 -22.31 2.52
CA VAL A 130 4.80 -22.12 2.65
C VAL A 130 4.07 -22.70 1.45
N LYS A 131 2.99 -23.44 1.73
CA LYS A 131 2.12 -23.99 0.69
C LYS A 131 1.13 -22.91 0.24
N PRO A 132 0.85 -22.77 -1.07
CA PRO A 132 -0.08 -21.77 -1.59
C PRO A 132 -1.45 -21.79 -0.89
N ALA A 133 -2.02 -22.98 -0.67
CA ALA A 133 -3.31 -23.13 0.01
C ALA A 133 -3.30 -22.69 1.49
N ALA A 134 -2.16 -22.80 2.18
CA ALA A 134 -2.01 -22.32 3.55
C ALA A 134 -1.92 -20.79 3.58
N ALA A 135 -1.10 -20.21 2.68
CA ALA A 135 -0.99 -18.76 2.53
C ALA A 135 -2.33 -18.11 2.14
N GLU A 136 -3.07 -18.70 1.20
CA GLU A 136 -4.40 -18.22 0.80
C GLU A 136 -5.39 -18.25 1.97
N LYS A 137 -5.39 -19.32 2.77
CA LYS A 137 -6.20 -19.41 3.98
C LYS A 137 -5.84 -18.32 5.00
N ASP A 138 -4.56 -18.16 5.30
CA ASP A 138 -4.07 -17.16 6.24
C ASP A 138 -4.43 -15.73 5.80
N LEU A 139 -4.23 -15.41 4.52
CA LEU A 139 -4.61 -14.11 3.95
C LEU A 139 -6.12 -13.89 4.01
N THR A 140 -6.92 -14.91 3.73
CA THR A 140 -8.38 -14.80 3.82
C THR A 140 -8.81 -14.51 5.26
N GLU A 141 -8.36 -15.33 6.21
CA GLU A 141 -8.82 -15.27 7.60
C GLU A 141 -8.28 -14.06 8.36
N GLN A 142 -7.00 -13.71 8.16
CA GLN A 142 -6.30 -12.72 8.98
C GLN A 142 -6.19 -11.34 8.33
N VAL A 143 -6.40 -11.25 7.01
CA VAL A 143 -6.32 -10.00 6.25
C VAL A 143 -7.69 -9.62 5.70
N VAL A 144 -8.26 -10.43 4.82
CA VAL A 144 -9.51 -10.08 4.13
C VAL A 144 -10.68 -9.97 5.10
N ASN A 145 -10.92 -11.00 5.91
CA ASN A 145 -12.05 -11.02 6.86
C ASN A 145 -11.91 -10.01 8.00
N VAL A 146 -10.69 -9.54 8.27
CA VAL A 146 -10.42 -8.52 9.30
C VAL A 146 -10.63 -7.11 8.75
N VAL A 147 -10.22 -6.86 7.50
CA VAL A 147 -10.23 -5.52 6.91
C VAL A 147 -11.54 -5.20 6.20
N VAL A 148 -12.12 -6.16 5.49
CA VAL A 148 -13.32 -5.92 4.67
C VAL A 148 -14.56 -6.05 5.55
N PRO A 149 -15.41 -5.01 5.64
CA PRO A 149 -16.69 -5.11 6.33
C PRO A 149 -17.54 -6.26 5.78
N GLU A 150 -18.13 -7.07 6.66
CA GLU A 150 -18.92 -8.25 6.29
C GLU A 150 -20.03 -7.95 5.27
N ARG A 151 -20.64 -6.77 5.35
CA ARG A 151 -21.66 -6.32 4.37
C ARG A 151 -21.19 -6.28 2.92
N PHE A 152 -19.89 -6.19 2.68
CA PHE A 152 -19.28 -6.21 1.35
C PHE A 152 -18.71 -7.58 0.96
N LEU A 153 -18.67 -8.52 1.90
CA LEU A 153 -18.20 -9.89 1.70
C LEU A 153 -19.40 -10.77 1.32
N ASP A 154 -19.53 -11.05 0.03
CA ASP A 154 -20.45 -12.05 -0.49
C ASP A 154 -19.67 -13.10 -1.31
N ARG A 155 -20.20 -13.56 -2.44
CA ARG A 155 -19.44 -14.36 -3.39
C ARG A 155 -18.44 -13.46 -4.15
N PHE A 156 -17.26 -13.27 -3.58
CA PHE A 156 -16.12 -12.64 -4.25
C PHE A 156 -15.12 -13.66 -4.80
N ALA A 157 -14.40 -13.29 -5.85
CA ALA A 157 -13.27 -14.07 -6.35
C ALA A 157 -11.97 -13.63 -5.68
N MET A 158 -11.25 -14.56 -5.06
CA MET A 158 -9.91 -14.31 -4.53
C MET A 158 -8.87 -14.98 -5.42
N THR A 159 -7.82 -14.23 -5.75
CA THR A 159 -6.66 -14.74 -6.48
C THR A 159 -5.40 -14.41 -5.70
N THR A 160 -4.57 -15.42 -5.44
CA THR A 160 -3.24 -15.24 -4.88
C THR A 160 -2.19 -15.48 -5.95
N ILE A 161 -1.16 -14.64 -5.97
CA ILE A 161 -0.05 -14.71 -6.92
C ILE A 161 1.25 -14.65 -6.12
N ILE A 162 2.16 -15.58 -6.41
CA ILE A 162 3.49 -15.61 -5.83
C ILE A 162 4.41 -14.78 -6.73
N ASP A 163 5.14 -13.85 -6.12
CA ASP A 163 6.18 -13.04 -6.78
C ASP A 163 7.56 -13.71 -6.70
#